data_AF-A0A7X7SNX3-F1
#
_entry.id   AF-A0A7X7SNX3-F1
#
_cell.length_a   1.000
_cell.length_b   1.000
_cell.length_c   1.000
_cell.angle_alpha   90.00
_cell.angle_beta   90.00
_cell.angle_gamma   90.00
#
_symmetry.space_group_name_H-M   'P 1'
#
loop_
_entity.id
_entity.type
_entity.pdbx_description
1 polymer ?
#
loop_
_entity_poly.entity_id
_entity_poly.type
_entity_poly.pdbx_seq_one_letter_code
_entity_poly.pdbx_strand_id
1 'polypeptide(L)' 'MGKKYDPLWEYAGVKQPLMGAEPEIDAKCPVCHVTLHVGSETAAGQHVECGLCGAQLEVQLEDGAPVLRPI' A
#
# COMPACT_ATOMS: atom_id res chain seq x y z
N MET A 1 -18.39 31.77 -36.64
CA MET A 1 -18.82 30.39 -36.28
C MET A 1 -17.60 29.50 -36.45
N GLY A 2 -16.79 29.26 -35.43
CA GLY A 2 -17.00 28.23 -34.40
C GLY A 2 -15.81 27.28 -34.51
N LYS A 3 -14.93 27.27 -33.51
CA LYS A 3 -13.61 26.60 -33.53
C LYS A 3 -13.80 25.08 -33.75
N LYS A 4 -13.15 24.51 -34.76
CA LYS A 4 -12.96 23.05 -34.88
C LYS A 4 -12.05 22.62 -33.74
N TYR A 5 -12.66 22.14 -32.66
CA TYR A 5 -11.97 21.39 -31.62
C TYR A 5 -11.78 19.98 -32.16
N ASP A 6 -10.53 19.60 -32.41
CA ASP A 6 -10.08 18.22 -32.45
C ASP A 6 -9.99 17.71 -31.01
N PRO A 7 -10.81 16.73 -30.58
CA PRO A 7 -10.59 16.08 -29.31
C PRO A 7 -9.91 14.74 -29.58
N LEU A 8 -8.63 14.68 -29.25
CA LEU A 8 -7.73 13.54 -29.09
C LEU A 8 -8.31 12.46 -28.14
N TRP A 9 -9.51 11.94 -28.42
CA TRP A 9 -10.21 10.98 -27.56
C TRP A 9 -9.89 9.52 -27.90
N GLU A 10 -9.08 9.27 -28.93
CA GLU A 10 -8.75 7.92 -29.38
C GLU A 10 -7.61 7.24 -28.59
N TYR A 11 -7.05 7.87 -27.55
CA TYR A 11 -5.90 7.33 -26.81
C TYR A 11 -6.15 6.98 -25.34
N ALA A 12 -7.38 7.02 -24.83
CA ALA A 12 -7.67 6.65 -23.44
C ALA A 12 -7.96 5.14 -23.25
N GLY A 13 -7.25 4.28 -23.99
CA GLY A 13 -7.54 2.85 -24.10
C GLY A 13 -6.60 1.92 -23.35
N VAL A 14 -5.62 2.43 -22.58
CA VAL A 14 -4.70 1.57 -21.82
C VAL A 14 -4.75 1.97 -20.37
N LYS A 15 -5.51 1.22 -19.57
CA LYS A 15 -5.30 1.16 -18.13
C LYS A 15 -3.93 0.50 -17.92
N GLN A 16 -2.87 1.30 -17.93
CA GLN A 16 -1.58 0.82 -17.46
C GLN A 16 -1.74 0.53 -15.97
N PRO A 17 -1.51 -0.71 -15.49
CA PRO A 17 -1.24 -0.89 -14.08
C PRO A 17 -0.02 -0.04 -13.76
N LEU A 18 -0.10 0.77 -12.70
CA LEU A 18 1.04 1.49 -12.16
C LEU A 18 2.04 0.43 -11.68
N MET A 19 2.88 -0.08 -12.58
CA MET A 19 4.04 -0.92 -12.23
C MET A 19 4.94 -0.04 -11.37
N GLY A 20 4.91 -0.30 -10.07
CA GLY A 20 5.50 0.57 -9.05
C GLY A 20 4.90 0.36 -7.66
N ALA A 21 3.78 -0.36 -7.54
CA ALA A 21 3.36 -0.92 -6.26
C ALA A 21 4.37 -2.01 -5.86
N GLU A 22 5.38 -1.61 -5.10
CA GLU A 22 6.21 -2.50 -4.29
C GLU A 22 5.30 -3.53 -3.64
N PRO A 23 5.59 -4.84 -3.68
CA PRO A 23 4.63 -5.87 -3.29
C PRO A 23 4.03 -5.52 -1.92
N GLU A 24 2.78 -5.10 -1.88
CA GLU A 24 2.17 -4.61 -0.65
C GLU A 24 1.82 -5.87 0.15
N ILE A 25 2.37 -6.02 1.36
CA ILE A 25 1.95 -7.10 2.24
C ILE A 25 0.90 -6.54 3.18
N ASP A 26 -0.25 -7.20 3.19
CA ASP A 26 -1.34 -6.88 4.10
C ASP A 26 -1.05 -7.46 5.48
N ALA A 27 -0.95 -6.58 6.49
CA ALA A 27 -0.83 -6.99 7.87
C ALA A 27 -1.84 -6.26 8.75
N LYS A 28 -2.45 -6.98 9.69
CA LYS A 28 -3.53 -6.45 10.51
C LYS A 28 -2.98 -5.78 11.77
N CYS A 29 -3.43 -4.56 12.05
CA CYS A 29 -3.13 -3.89 13.31
C CYS A 29 -3.70 -4.69 14.49
N PRO A 30 -2.91 -5.04 15.51
CA PRO A 30 -3.41 -5.70 16.71
C PRO A 30 -4.24 -4.77 17.61
N VAL A 31 -4.13 -3.44 17.43
CA VAL A 31 -4.81 -2.44 18.27
C VAL A 31 -6.19 -2.07 17.72
N CYS A 32 -6.24 -1.60 16.47
CA CYS A 32 -7.49 -1.13 15.84
C CYS A 32 -8.06 -2.10 14.81
N HIS A 33 -7.39 -3.24 14.57
CA HIS A 33 -7.81 -4.27 13.62
C HIS A 33 -7.92 -3.81 12.16
N VAL A 34 -7.43 -2.63 11.82
CA VAL A 34 -7.33 -2.16 10.43
C VAL A 34 -6.23 -2.94 9.68
N THR A 35 -6.44 -3.19 8.40
CA THR A 35 -5.38 -3.70 7.53
C THR A 35 -4.43 -2.55 7.19
N LEU A 36 -3.15 -2.72 7.51
CA LEU A 36 -2.07 -1.88 7.04
C LEU A 36 -1.41 -2.55 5.84
N HIS A 37 -1.17 -1.78 4.80
CA HIS A 37 -0.32 -2.18 3.68
C HIS A 37 1.11 -1.79 4.05
N VAL A 38 1.95 -2.78 4.30
CA VAL A 38 3.40 -2.58 4.52
C VAL A 38 4.12 -2.93 3.22
N GLY A 39 5.06 -2.09 2.78
CA GLY A 39 5.85 -2.39 1.58
C GLY A 39 6.62 -3.70 1.77
N SER A 40 6.76 -4.55 0.78
CA SER A 40 7.48 -5.84 0.93
C SER A 40 8.99 -5.71 1.13
N GLU A 41 9.54 -4.52 1.00
CA GLU A 41 10.88 -4.21 1.52
C GLU A 41 10.95 -4.18 3.05
N THR A 42 9.80 -4.28 3.74
CA THR A 42 9.73 -4.24 5.19
C THR A 42 10.40 -5.49 5.77
N ALA A 43 11.57 -5.29 6.38
CA ALA A 43 12.33 -6.34 7.03
C ALA A 43 11.74 -6.68 8.42
N ALA A 44 11.98 -7.91 8.90
CA ALA A 44 11.72 -8.24 10.31
C ALA A 44 12.51 -7.28 11.23
N GLY A 45 11.85 -6.73 12.24
CA GLY A 45 12.37 -5.72 13.16
C GLY A 45 12.17 -4.27 12.69
N GLN A 46 11.48 -4.04 11.57
CA GLN A 46 11.14 -2.68 11.16
C GLN A 46 9.93 -2.16 11.93
N HIS A 47 9.99 -0.88 12.30
CA HIS A 47 8.89 -0.19 12.95
C HIS A 47 8.00 0.49 11.91
N VAL A 48 6.70 0.25 12.00
CA VAL A 48 5.67 0.89 11.18
C VAL A 48 4.64 1.52 12.10
N GLU A 49 4.13 2.68 11.73
CA GLU A 49 3.06 3.34 12.47
C GLU A 49 1.72 3.05 11.80
N CYS A 50 0.72 2.72 12.61
CA CYS A 50 -0.65 2.66 12.11
C CYS A 50 -1.18 4.06 11.87
N GLY A 51 -1.36 4.45 10.61
CA GLY A 51 -1.93 5.75 10.25
C GLY A 51 -3.36 6.01 10.75
N LEU A 52 -4.06 4.98 11.28
CA LEU A 52 -5.42 5.13 11.81
C LEU A 52 -5.46 5.35 13.33
N CYS A 53 -4.73 4.56 14.11
CA CYS A 53 -4.72 4.66 15.57
C CYS A 53 -3.44 5.27 16.16
N GLY A 54 -2.42 5.52 15.34
CA GLY A 54 -1.11 6.01 15.77
C GLY A 54 -0.28 5.00 16.56
N ALA A 55 -0.68 3.72 16.59
CA ALA A 55 0.09 2.69 17.29
C ALA A 55 1.39 2.41 16.53
N GLN A 56 2.50 2.40 17.25
CA GLN A 56 3.77 1.89 16.73
C GLN A 56 3.77 0.37 16.77
N LEU A 57 4.09 -0.24 15.64
CA LEU A 57 4.07 -1.68 15.45
C LEU A 57 5.44 -2.12 14.92
N GLU A 58 5.96 -3.20 15.46
CA GLU A 58 7.12 -3.90 14.92
C GLU A 58 6.65 -5.00 13.96
N VAL A 59 7.29 -5.07 12.80
CA VAL A 59 7.07 -6.13 11.82
C VAL A 59 7.94 -7.33 12.20
N GLN A 60 7.32 -8.46 12.48
CA GLN A 60 8.00 -9.74 12.70
C GLN A 60 7.68 -10.69 11.55
N LEU A 61 8.62 -11.52 11.14
CA LEU A 61 8.36 -12.58 10.14
C LEU A 61 8.12 -13.89 10.90
N GLU A 62 6.89 -14.37 10.97
CA GLU A 62 6.52 -15.68 11.54
C GLU A 62 6.10 -16.61 10.38
N ASP A 63 6.73 -17.78 10.25
CA ASP A 63 6.46 -18.76 9.15
C ASP A 63 6.51 -18.18 7.72
N GLY A 64 7.29 -17.11 7.52
CA GLY A 64 7.41 -16.42 6.22
C GLY A 64 6.28 -15.43 5.93
N ALA A 65 5.38 -15.18 6.87
CA ALA A 65 4.37 -14.13 6.82
C ALA A 65 4.72 -12.99 7.80
N PRO A 66 4.57 -11.71 7.40
CA PRO A 66 4.74 -10.60 8.32
C PRO A 66 3.57 -10.52 9.30
N VAL A 67 3.90 -10.53 10.59
CA VAL A 67 3.01 -10.34 11.74
C VAL A 67 3.37 -9.03 12.41
N LEU A 68 2.38 -8.19 12.71
CA LEU A 68 2.58 -6.93 13.42
C LEU A 68 2.41 -7.14 14.92
N ARG A 69 3.38 -6.68 15.71
CA ARG A 69 3.28 -6.64 17.18
C ARG A 69 3.40 -5.20 17.69
N PRO A 70 2.60 -4.79 18.68
CA PRO A 70 2.76 -3.48 19.28
C PRO A 70 4.04 -3.43 20.10
N ILE A 71 4.74 -2.28 20.04
CA ILE A 71 5.89 -1.94 20.91
C ILE A 71 5.45 -1.14 22.13
#